data_AF-A0A2T2V829-F1
#
_entry.id   AF-A0A2T2V829-F1
#
_cell.length_a   1.000
_cell.length_b   1.000
_cell.length_c   1.000
_cell.angle_alpha   90.00
_cell.angle_beta   90.00
_cell.angle_gamma   90.00
#
_symmetry.space_group_name_H-M   'P 1'
#
loop_
_entity.id
_entity.type
_entity.pdbx_description
1 polymer ?
#
loop_
_entity_poly.entity_id
_entity_poly.type
_entity_poly.pdbx_seq_one_letter_code
_entity_poly.pdbx_strand_id
1 'polypeptide(L)'
;MAPPIFLCTREDKNGNLIRDYYSEKREALNEETGHVMLKMLQHVVDKGTAIRLRYKYNIRGEIGGKTGTTQDQSDGWFIGFTPELVAGAWVGGEDRFIRFPSLKYGQGASSALPIWAKFFQRVYDDESLSYDPKAKFDKPDTEINIELDCSKYNQEDNKKDPSKTYGSQFDG
;
A
#
# COMPACT_ATOMS: atom_id res chain seq x y z
N MET A 1 -13.10 6.06 -8.66
CA MET A 1 -12.12 5.84 -9.72
C MET A 1 -12.00 7.09 -10.58
N ALA A 2 -10.78 7.59 -10.66
CA ALA A 2 -10.34 8.67 -11.53
C ALA A 2 -9.31 8.05 -12.48
N PRO A 3 -9.46 8.11 -13.82
CA PRO A 3 -8.43 7.60 -14.73
C PRO A 3 -7.13 8.42 -14.60
N PRO A 4 -5.94 7.79 -14.74
CA PRO A 4 -4.68 8.51 -14.69
C PRO A 4 -4.58 9.47 -15.89
N ILE A 5 -4.28 10.74 -15.62
CA ILE A 5 -4.08 11.78 -16.64
C ILE A 5 -2.57 12.03 -16.75
N PHE A 6 -2.02 11.83 -17.95
CA PHE A 6 -0.60 12.03 -18.23
C PHE A 6 -0.31 13.38 -18.91
N LEU A 7 -1.33 14.05 -19.44
CA LEU A 7 -1.24 15.36 -20.10
C LEU A 7 -2.27 16.29 -19.45
N CYS A 8 -1.80 17.25 -18.66
CA CYS A 8 -2.70 18.17 -17.94
C CYS A 8 -3.19 19.30 -18.85
N THR A 9 -2.31 19.83 -19.72
CA THR A 9 -2.64 21.01 -20.53
C THR A 9 -1.87 20.99 -21.85
N ARG A 10 -2.51 21.40 -22.94
CA ARG A 10 -1.85 21.74 -24.21
C ARG A 10 -2.17 23.19 -24.58
N GLU A 11 -1.14 24.03 -24.61
CA GLU A 11 -1.25 25.44 -25.02
C GLU A 11 -0.73 25.64 -26.44
N ASP A 12 -1.34 26.57 -27.18
CA ASP A 12 -0.80 27.05 -28.46
C ASP A 12 0.38 28.03 -28.22
N LYS A 13 1.14 28.37 -29.27
CA LYS A 13 2.26 29.33 -29.23
C LYS A 13 1.88 30.71 -28.67
N ASN A 14 0.59 31.03 -28.63
CA ASN A 14 0.04 32.29 -28.12
C ASN A 14 -0.50 32.18 -26.68
N GLY A 15 -0.26 31.07 -25.97
CA GLY A 15 -0.72 30.86 -24.59
C GLY A 15 -2.22 30.54 -24.45
N ASN A 16 -2.90 30.24 -25.56
CA ASN A 16 -4.32 29.85 -25.52
C ASN A 16 -4.47 28.37 -25.16
N LEU A 17 -5.27 28.10 -24.13
CA LEU A 17 -5.63 26.75 -23.67
C LEU A 17 -6.46 26.03 -24.74
N ILE A 18 -5.91 24.96 -25.32
CA ILE A 18 -6.59 24.18 -26.37
C ILE A 18 -7.45 23.08 -25.75
N ARG A 19 -7.01 22.50 -24.61
CA ARG A 19 -7.70 21.38 -23.97
C ARG A 19 -7.29 21.21 -22.51
N ASP A 20 -8.26 21.24 -21.62
CA ASP A 20 -8.13 20.80 -20.23
C ASP A 20 -8.65 19.37 -20.08
N TYR A 21 -7.87 18.52 -19.41
CA TYR A 21 -8.27 17.17 -19.06
C TYR A 21 -8.75 17.17 -17.61
N TYR A 22 -10.07 17.20 -17.40
CA TYR A 22 -10.67 16.99 -16.08
C TYR A 22 -10.95 15.50 -15.86
N SER A 23 -10.50 14.95 -14.74
CA SER A 23 -10.82 13.57 -14.38
C SER A 23 -12.24 13.50 -13.82
N GLU A 24 -13.15 12.78 -14.50
CA GLU A 24 -14.42 12.39 -13.90
C GLU A 24 -14.15 11.42 -12.72
N LYS A 25 -14.47 11.86 -11.50
CA LYS A 25 -14.41 11.01 -10.31
C LYS A 25 -15.72 10.25 -10.22
N ARG A 26 -15.69 8.92 -10.38
CA ARG A 26 -16.83 8.05 -10.07
C ARG A 26 -16.61 7.38 -8.73
N GLU A 27 -17.62 7.25 -7.89
CA GLU A 27 -17.48 6.42 -6.69
C GLU A 27 -17.39 4.95 -7.12
N ALA A 28 -16.33 4.26 -6.70
CA ALA A 28 -16.12 2.85 -7.06
C ALA A 28 -16.57 1.88 -5.96
N LEU A 29 -16.55 2.37 -4.72
CA LEU A 29 -16.79 1.63 -3.48
C LEU A 29 -17.48 2.60 -2.53
N ASN A 30 -18.44 2.09 -1.75
CA ASN A 30 -19.05 2.90 -0.70
C ASN A 30 -18.00 3.30 0.35
N GLU A 31 -18.27 4.40 1.04
CA GLU A 31 -17.40 4.97 2.06
C GLU A 31 -17.03 3.96 3.17
N GLU A 32 -18.01 3.18 3.64
CA GLU A 32 -17.81 2.14 4.66
C GLU A 32 -16.82 1.05 4.22
N THR A 33 -17.02 0.43 3.04
CA THR A 33 -16.11 -0.61 2.54
C THR A 33 -14.74 -0.02 2.25
N GLY A 34 -14.69 1.20 1.70
CA GLY A 34 -13.45 1.93 1.47
C GLY A 34 -12.62 2.10 2.75
N HIS A 35 -13.27 2.51 3.84
CA HIS A 35 -12.61 2.67 5.13
C HIS A 35 -12.13 1.34 5.72
N VAL A 36 -12.94 0.28 5.63
CA VAL A 36 -12.56 -1.06 6.10
C VAL A 36 -11.33 -1.55 5.33
N MET A 37 -11.33 -1.44 4.01
CA MET A 37 -10.17 -1.82 3.18
C MET A 37 -8.94 -0.98 3.51
N LEU A 38 -9.10 0.33 3.74
CA LEU A 38 -8.03 1.19 4.18
C LEU A 38 -7.38 0.66 5.47
N LYS A 39 -8.19 0.32 6.49
CA LYS A 39 -7.68 -0.25 7.74
C LYS A 39 -6.97 -1.58 7.55
N MET A 40 -7.50 -2.46 6.70
CA MET A 40 -6.84 -3.71 6.36
C MET A 40 -5.48 -3.48 5.70
N LEU A 41 -5.38 -2.52 4.76
CA LEU A 41 -4.14 -2.19 4.07
C LEU A 41 -3.13 -1.45 4.96
N GLN A 42 -3.60 -0.65 5.92
CA GLN A 42 -2.75 -0.08 6.97
C GLN A 42 -2.12 -1.18 7.84
N HIS A 43 -2.91 -2.21 8.18
CA HIS A 43 -2.41 -3.33 8.98
C HIS A 43 -1.27 -4.10 8.27
N VAL A 44 -1.31 -4.23 6.95
CA VAL A 44 -0.21 -4.86 6.17
C VAL A 44 1.12 -4.13 6.35
N VAL A 45 1.07 -2.80 6.49
CA VAL A 45 2.25 -1.96 6.70
C VAL A 45 2.70 -1.96 8.16
N ASP A 46 1.77 -1.95 9.11
CA ASP A 46 2.12 -1.83 10.53
C ASP A 46 2.49 -3.16 11.19
N LYS A 47 1.85 -4.26 10.78
CA LYS A 47 2.04 -5.59 11.38
C LYS A 47 2.23 -6.71 10.35
N GLY A 48 2.06 -6.44 9.06
CA GLY A 48 2.11 -7.45 8.01
C GLY A 48 3.43 -7.50 7.25
N THR A 49 3.35 -7.94 5.99
CA THR A 49 4.51 -8.19 5.12
C THR A 49 5.32 -6.94 4.77
N ALA A 50 4.72 -5.75 4.91
CA ALA A 50 5.37 -4.47 4.63
C ALA A 50 5.96 -3.78 5.86
N ILE A 51 6.01 -4.45 7.03
CA ILE A 51 6.54 -3.91 8.30
C ILE A 51 7.98 -3.37 8.22
N ARG A 52 8.75 -3.81 7.21
CA ARG A 52 10.06 -3.23 6.85
C ARG A 52 10.03 -1.71 6.68
N LEU A 53 8.93 -1.14 6.20
CA LEU A 53 8.77 0.31 6.10
C LEU A 53 8.93 1.02 7.45
N ARG A 54 8.44 0.40 8.53
CA ARG A 54 8.51 0.93 9.90
C ARG A 54 9.89 0.74 10.52
N TYR A 55 10.34 -0.51 10.67
CA TYR A 55 11.54 -0.77 11.47
C TYR A 55 12.86 -0.54 10.71
N LYS A 56 12.87 -0.68 9.36
CA LYS A 56 14.11 -0.57 8.56
C LYS A 56 14.26 0.80 7.91
N TYR A 57 13.18 1.37 7.39
CA TYR A 57 13.21 2.65 6.67
C TYR A 57 12.70 3.83 7.51
N ASN A 58 12.15 3.58 8.71
CA ASN A 58 11.63 4.58 9.63
C ASN A 58 10.62 5.55 8.97
N ILE A 59 9.87 5.07 7.98
CA ILE A 59 8.80 5.86 7.37
C ILE A 59 7.60 5.77 8.30
N ARG A 60 7.20 6.91 8.84
CA ARG A 60 6.08 7.07 9.78
C ARG A 60 4.91 7.73 9.06
N GLY A 61 3.73 7.71 9.68
CA GLY A 61 2.50 8.24 9.07
C GLY A 61 1.53 7.16 8.62
N GLU A 62 0.36 7.60 8.18
CA GLU A 62 -0.69 6.69 7.72
C GLU A 62 -0.39 6.22 6.30
N ILE A 63 -0.11 4.92 6.17
CA ILE A 63 0.26 4.29 4.90
C ILE A 63 -0.57 3.04 4.74
N GLY A 64 -1.32 2.95 3.64
CA GLY A 64 -1.92 1.71 3.18
C GLY A 64 -1.03 1.07 2.13
N GLY A 65 -0.86 -0.25 2.13
CA GLY A 65 -0.09 -0.89 1.08
C GLY A 65 -0.24 -2.39 1.00
N LYS A 66 0.18 -2.96 -0.12
CA LYS A 66 0.17 -4.40 -0.34
C LYS A 66 1.41 -4.84 -1.10
N THR A 67 2.04 -5.91 -0.60
CA THR A 67 3.08 -6.63 -1.31
C THR A 67 2.45 -7.67 -2.24
N GLY A 68 2.93 -7.73 -3.49
CA GLY A 68 2.67 -8.79 -4.45
C GLY A 68 3.95 -9.55 -4.79
N THR A 69 3.85 -10.84 -5.05
CA THR A 69 4.96 -11.67 -5.51
C THR A 69 4.39 -12.70 -6.47
N THR A 70 4.84 -12.71 -7.72
CA THR A 70 4.38 -13.70 -8.72
C THR A 70 4.97 -15.07 -8.39
N GLN A 71 4.25 -16.13 -8.78
CA GLN A 71 4.75 -17.51 -8.79
C GLN A 71 6.12 -17.57 -9.48
N ASP A 72 7.01 -18.47 -9.04
CA ASP A 72 8.37 -18.62 -9.54
C ASP A 72 9.32 -17.44 -9.29
N GLN A 73 8.93 -16.46 -8.47
CA GLN A 73 9.79 -15.31 -8.10
C GLN A 73 10.23 -14.51 -9.33
N SER A 74 9.37 -14.42 -10.35
CA SER A 74 9.68 -13.63 -11.55
C SER A 74 9.47 -12.14 -11.32
N ASP A 75 8.49 -11.77 -10.49
CA ASP A 75 8.15 -10.37 -10.21
C ASP A 75 7.89 -10.11 -8.73
N GLY A 76 8.40 -8.97 -8.27
CA GLY A 76 8.00 -8.35 -7.01
C GLY A 76 7.30 -7.03 -7.28
N TRP A 77 6.15 -6.83 -6.66
CA TRP A 77 5.42 -5.57 -6.71
C TRP A 77 5.15 -5.06 -5.30
N PHE A 78 5.18 -3.75 -5.14
CA PHE A 78 4.67 -3.09 -3.95
C PHE A 78 3.87 -1.87 -4.39
N ILE A 79 2.60 -1.83 -4.00
CA ILE A 79 1.76 -0.65 -4.18
C ILE A 79 1.47 -0.11 -2.78
N GLY A 80 1.78 1.16 -2.58
CA GLY A 80 1.57 1.85 -1.32
C GLY A 80 1.01 3.24 -1.59
N PHE A 81 0.17 3.71 -0.68
CA PHE A 81 -0.44 5.02 -0.77
C PHE A 81 -0.53 5.67 0.61
N THR A 82 -0.50 6.99 0.56
CA THR A 82 -0.71 7.93 1.67
C THR A 82 -1.92 8.78 1.31
N PRO A 83 -2.42 9.64 2.21
CA PRO A 83 -3.57 10.51 1.91
C PRO A 83 -3.35 11.40 0.67
N GLU A 84 -2.10 11.74 0.38
CA GLU A 84 -1.75 12.71 -0.65
C GLU A 84 -1.12 12.08 -1.90
N LEU A 85 -0.49 10.90 -1.77
CA LEU A 85 0.28 10.29 -2.84
C LEU A 85 0.14 8.76 -2.88
N VAL A 86 -0.11 8.23 -4.09
CA VAL A 86 -0.03 6.80 -4.40
C VAL A 86 1.20 6.53 -5.26
N ALA A 87 1.96 5.49 -4.92
CA ALA A 87 3.05 5.01 -5.76
C ALA A 87 3.10 3.48 -5.80
N GLY A 88 3.52 2.96 -6.95
CA GLY A 88 3.79 1.55 -7.17
C GLY A 88 5.24 1.35 -7.60
N ALA A 89 5.87 0.30 -7.10
CA ALA A 89 7.16 -0.16 -7.56
C ALA A 89 7.03 -1.60 -8.07
N TRP A 90 7.71 -1.87 -9.16
CA TRP A 90 7.86 -3.20 -9.75
C TRP A 90 9.32 -3.51 -9.96
N VAL A 91 9.67 -4.77 -9.73
CA VAL A 91 10.96 -5.31 -10.13
C VAL A 91 10.74 -6.69 -10.72
N GLY A 92 11.18 -6.89 -11.95
CA GLY A 92 11.14 -8.15 -12.68
C GLY A 92 12.04 -8.10 -13.90
N GLY A 93 12.17 -9.23 -14.59
CA GLY A 93 12.85 -9.30 -15.88
C GLY A 93 11.89 -9.00 -17.03
N GLU A 94 12.39 -8.43 -18.12
CA GLU A 94 11.62 -8.26 -19.37
C GLU A 94 11.23 -9.63 -19.96
N ASP A 95 12.13 -10.60 -19.88
CA ASP A 95 11.85 -12.00 -20.18
C ASP A 95 11.39 -12.75 -18.91
N ARG A 96 10.27 -13.47 -19.02
CA ARG A 96 9.67 -14.28 -17.94
C ARG A 96 10.54 -15.44 -17.49
N PHE A 97 11.56 -15.83 -18.27
CA PHE A 97 12.55 -16.82 -17.87
C PHE A 97 13.59 -16.27 -16.88
N ILE A 98 13.73 -14.95 -16.78
CA ILE A 98 14.60 -14.31 -15.78
C ILE A 98 13.88 -14.35 -14.44
N ARG A 99 14.48 -15.06 -13.48
CA ARG A 99 13.92 -15.28 -12.15
C ARG A 99 14.92 -14.87 -11.09
N PHE A 100 14.42 -14.42 -9.95
CA PHE A 100 15.31 -14.24 -8.80
C PHE A 100 15.84 -15.61 -8.34
N PRO A 101 17.12 -15.71 -7.95
CA PRO A 101 17.72 -16.98 -7.56
C PRO A 101 17.15 -17.57 -6.25
N SER A 102 16.37 -16.79 -5.49
CA SER A 102 15.60 -17.30 -4.34
C SER A 102 14.49 -16.35 -3.90
N LEU A 103 13.54 -16.88 -3.12
CA LEU A 103 12.40 -16.16 -2.54
C LEU A 103 12.85 -14.98 -1.68
N LYS A 104 14.01 -15.12 -1.03
CA LYS A 104 14.65 -14.07 -0.23
C LYS A 104 14.85 -12.78 -1.04
N TYR A 105 15.17 -12.90 -2.33
CA TYR A 105 15.40 -11.77 -3.23
C TYR A 105 14.16 -11.40 -4.05
N GLY A 106 13.36 -12.39 -4.46
CA GLY A 106 12.21 -12.16 -5.35
C GLY A 106 10.92 -11.71 -4.66
N GLN A 107 10.81 -11.82 -3.34
CA GLN A 107 9.65 -11.28 -2.62
C GLN A 107 9.53 -9.77 -2.81
N GLY A 108 8.31 -9.27 -3.03
CA GLY A 108 8.03 -7.84 -3.19
C GLY A 108 8.50 -6.99 -1.99
N ALA A 109 8.56 -7.56 -0.79
CA ALA A 109 9.11 -6.91 0.40
C ALA A 109 10.65 -6.75 0.40
N SER A 110 11.35 -7.50 -0.45
CA SER A 110 12.82 -7.46 -0.64
C SER A 110 13.24 -6.72 -1.91
N SER A 111 12.41 -6.72 -2.96
CA SER A 111 12.72 -6.12 -4.25
C SER A 111 12.07 -4.74 -4.45
N ALA A 112 10.74 -4.68 -4.53
CA ALA A 112 9.98 -3.47 -4.85
C ALA A 112 9.81 -2.52 -3.66
N LEU A 113 9.59 -3.04 -2.45
CA LEU A 113 9.37 -2.23 -1.25
C LEU A 113 10.54 -1.28 -0.93
N PRO A 114 11.83 -1.68 -1.02
CA PRO A 114 12.96 -0.76 -0.87
C PRO A 114 12.95 0.43 -1.83
N ILE A 115 12.50 0.24 -3.08
CA ILE A 115 12.42 1.31 -4.08
C ILE A 115 11.37 2.32 -3.64
N TRP A 116 10.17 1.83 -3.30
CA TRP A 116 9.09 2.67 -2.79
C TRP A 116 9.52 3.44 -1.53
N ALA A 117 10.19 2.77 -0.60
CA ALA A 117 10.65 3.40 0.64
C ALA A 117 11.64 4.54 0.38
N LYS A 118 12.65 4.30 -0.46
CA LYS A 118 13.64 5.33 -0.82
C LYS A 118 13.04 6.48 -1.62
N PHE A 119 12.05 6.20 -2.45
CA PHE A 119 11.30 7.24 -3.17
C PHE A 119 10.58 8.15 -2.18
N PHE A 120 9.81 7.59 -1.25
CA PHE A 120 9.09 8.39 -0.25
C PHE A 120 10.01 9.13 0.72
N GLN A 121 11.16 8.56 1.11
CA GLN A 121 12.16 9.29 1.89
C GLN A 121 12.59 10.58 1.17
N ARG A 122 12.94 10.48 -0.13
CA ARG A 122 13.31 11.66 -0.91
C ARG A 122 12.18 12.65 -1.10
N VAL A 123 10.95 12.18 -1.28
CA VAL A 123 9.77 13.04 -1.42
C VAL A 123 9.53 13.84 -0.14
N TYR A 124 9.70 13.21 1.03
CA TYR A 124 9.51 13.90 2.32
C TYR A 124 10.71 14.73 2.77
N ASP A 125 11.90 14.45 2.26
CA ASP A 125 13.10 15.25 2.50
C ASP A 125 13.15 16.51 1.61
N ASP A 126 12.36 16.56 0.53
CA ASP A 126 12.31 17.68 -0.41
C ASP A 126 11.23 18.70 -0.01
N GLU A 127 11.66 19.79 0.63
CA GLU A 127 10.77 20.88 1.07
C GLU A 127 10.05 21.60 -0.08
N SER A 128 10.49 21.45 -1.33
CA SER A 128 9.79 22.01 -2.49
C SER A 128 8.52 21.24 -2.84
N LEU A 129 8.42 19.99 -2.39
CA LEU A 129 7.26 19.15 -2.55
C LEU A 129 6.40 19.28 -1.29
N SER A 130 5.26 19.95 -1.39
CA SER A 130 4.35 20.26 -0.27
C SER A 130 3.60 19.04 0.31
N TYR A 131 4.26 17.89 0.49
CA TYR A 131 3.67 16.68 1.05
C TYR A 131 3.96 16.55 2.55
N ASP A 132 2.94 16.24 3.35
CA ASP A 132 3.09 16.06 4.79
C ASP A 132 3.27 14.57 5.14
N PRO A 133 4.43 14.15 5.69
CA PRO A 133 4.63 12.77 6.17
C PRO A 133 3.70 12.38 7.33
N LYS A 134 3.01 13.35 7.96
CA LYS A 134 2.04 13.13 9.04
C LYS A 134 0.59 13.28 8.59
N ALA A 135 0.35 13.46 7.29
CA ALA A 135 -1.00 13.45 6.74
C ALA A 135 -1.77 12.19 7.20
N LYS A 136 -3.07 12.38 7.46
CA LYS A 136 -3.97 11.31 7.88
C LYS A 136 -5.09 11.15 6.87
N PHE A 137 -5.61 9.93 6.75
CA PHE A 137 -6.79 9.71 5.93
C PHE A 137 -8.02 10.32 6.61
N ASP A 138 -8.92 10.87 5.79
CA ASP A 138 -10.19 11.35 6.28
C ASP A 138 -10.97 10.20 6.92
N LYS A 139 -11.59 10.51 8.06
CA LYS A 139 -12.50 9.57 8.72
C LYS A 139 -13.86 9.67 8.05
N PRO A 140 -14.55 8.55 7.89
CA PRO A 140 -15.86 8.53 7.29
C PRO A 140 -16.85 9.28 8.18
N ASP A 141 -17.79 9.99 7.56
CA ASP A 141 -18.84 10.72 8.29
C ASP A 141 -19.87 9.76 8.92
N THR A 142 -19.91 8.52 8.44
CA THR A 142 -20.80 7.47 8.92
C THR A 142 -20.12 6.61 10.00
N GLU A 143 -20.80 6.37 11.13
CA GLU A 143 -20.33 5.41 12.15
C GLU A 143 -20.31 3.98 11.59
N ILE A 144 -19.12 3.40 11.51
CA ILE A 144 -18.91 2.04 11.02
C ILE A 144 -19.02 1.06 12.18
N ASN A 145 -19.98 0.13 12.09
CA ASN A 145 -20.26 -0.88 13.13
C ASN A 145 -19.52 -2.22 12.90
N ILE A 146 -18.46 -2.21 12.09
CA ILE A 146 -17.67 -3.40 11.77
C ILE A 146 -16.50 -3.50 12.75
N GLU A 147 -16.41 -4.62 13.48
CA GLU A 147 -15.29 -4.91 14.36
C GLU A 147 -14.03 -5.26 13.54
N LEU A 148 -12.99 -4.43 13.64
CA LEU A 148 -11.74 -4.60 12.89
C LEU A 148 -10.58 -5.12 13.75
N ASP A 149 -10.80 -5.34 15.05
CA ASP A 149 -9.80 -5.89 15.95
C ASP A 149 -9.84 -7.43 15.94
N CYS A 150 -8.91 -8.05 15.21
CA CYS A 150 -8.77 -9.49 15.16
C CYS A 150 -8.52 -10.14 16.53
N SER A 151 -8.02 -9.39 17.53
CA SER A 151 -7.75 -9.94 18.85
C SER A 151 -9.03 -10.29 19.62
N LYS A 152 -10.15 -9.62 19.35
CA LYS A 152 -11.44 -9.94 19.97
C LYS A 152 -12.01 -11.27 19.47
N TYR A 153 -11.81 -11.59 18.19
CA TYR A 153 -12.21 -12.89 17.63
C TYR A 153 -11.43 -14.05 18.26
N ASN A 154 -10.12 -13.88 18.45
CA ASN A 154 -9.28 -14.87 19.13
C ASN A 154 -9.69 -15.11 20.61
N GLN A 155 -10.34 -14.13 21.25
CA GLN A 155 -10.86 -14.28 22.62
C GLN A 155 -12.20 -15.03 22.66
N GLU A 156 -13.02 -14.89 21.62
CA GLU A 156 -14.29 -15.64 21.50
C GLU A 156 -14.07 -17.10 21.13
N ASP A 157 -13.11 -17.40 20.26
CA ASP A 157 -12.72 -18.78 19.94
C ASP A 157 -12.14 -19.51 21.16
N ASN A 158 -11.31 -18.82 21.96
CA ASN A 158 -10.80 -19.37 23.23
C ASN A 158 -11.89 -19.59 24.29
N LYS A 159 -13.06 -18.95 24.16
CA LYS A 159 -14.22 -19.19 25.04
C LYS A 159 -15.13 -20.30 24.53
N LYS A 160 -15.10 -20.65 23.23
CA LYS A 160 -15.98 -21.65 22.61
C LYS A 160 -15.35 -23.02 22.42
N ASP A 161 -14.01 -23.16 22.44
CA ASP A 161 -13.35 -24.47 22.45
C ASP A 161 -11.96 -24.40 23.12
N PRO A 162 -11.81 -24.80 24.40
CA PRO A 162 -10.53 -24.79 25.11
C PRO A 162 -9.54 -25.87 24.63
N SER A 163 -9.86 -26.67 23.59
CA SER A 163 -9.04 -27.82 23.18
C SER A 163 -8.11 -27.59 21.97
N LYS A 164 -8.15 -26.43 21.31
CA LYS A 164 -7.24 -26.14 20.17
C LYS A 164 -6.06 -25.24 20.55
N THR A 165 -5.19 -25.76 21.42
CA THR A 165 -3.78 -25.35 21.41
C THR A 165 -3.14 -25.82 20.10
N TYR A 166 -3.01 -24.92 19.12
CA TYR A 166 -2.06 -25.13 18.02
C TYR A 166 -0.65 -24.97 18.60
N GLY A 167 -0.05 -26.11 18.92
CA GLY A 167 1.29 -26.21 19.47
C GLY A 167 2.34 -25.54 18.60
N SER A 168 3.23 -24.84 19.28
CA SER A 168 4.58 -24.55 18.83
C SER A 168 5.26 -25.84 18.38
N GLN A 169 5.42 -26.05 17.08
CA GLN A 169 6.15 -27.22 16.60
C GLN A 169 6.76 -27.00 15.22
N PHE A 170 7.64 -26.00 15.08
CA PHE A 170 8.68 -25.99 14.04
C PHE A 170 9.91 -25.21 14.55
N ASP A 171 10.57 -25.73 15.58
CA ASP A 171 12.00 -25.52 15.80
C ASP A 171 12.66 -26.91 15.80
N GLY A 172 13.57 -27.13 14.85
CA GLY A 172 14.32 -28.36 14.63
C GLY A 172 15.30 -28.17 13.48
#